data_AF-A0A0N1IJL0-F1
#
_entry.id   AF-A0A0N1IJL0-F1
#
_cell.length_a   1.000
_cell.length_b   1.000
_cell.length_c   1.000
_cell.angle_alpha   90.00
_cell.angle_beta   90.00
_cell.angle_gamma   90.00
#
_symmetry.space_group_name_H-M   'P 1'
#
loop_
_entity.id
_entity.type
_entity.pdbx_description
1 polymer ?
#
loop_
_entity_poly.entity_id
_entity_poly.type
_entity_poly.pdbx_seq_one_letter_code
_entity_poly.pdbx_strand_id
1 'polypeptide(L)'
;MSGETFRERMLATQYQPRQSLPPNFSDVLKEYAREVLRNQPGDILEWSAAYFKALALETDPLQAKEPPADHYTPVVEDPSRAMLANKMVKVFSSMDPAGHGRLPLSEVSRALVNGFELTEQQVLYLLTAPFTVIDDENSGADSIAYDAFAYAAVHTVQYFQEHHTEFEVDGAENATVHGMNRNDVEQGFLRIFRLLDEAGTCRLLFQDFKSALENAPYHLTRRDIRVLCMECATSSRAEGREGEGEEEAAIGQMEVEYERELPHMFDRLQLAEAFTLFEEENQC
;
A
#
# COMPACT_ATOMS: atom_id res chain seq x y z
N MET A 1 -26.29 -0.51 -8.57
CA MET A 1 -26.29 -1.15 -7.24
C MET A 1 -24.94 -1.84 -7.10
N SER A 2 -23.94 -1.12 -6.59
CA SER A 2 -22.59 -1.65 -6.44
C SER A 2 -22.48 -2.28 -5.06
N GLY A 3 -22.25 -3.60 -5.04
CA GLY A 3 -21.96 -4.33 -3.83
C GLY A 3 -20.51 -4.08 -3.45
N GLU A 4 -20.28 -3.13 -2.54
CA GLU A 4 -19.03 -3.09 -1.78
C GLU A 4 -18.81 -4.46 -1.15
N THR A 5 -17.66 -5.04 -1.44
CA THR A 5 -17.30 -6.35 -0.92
C THR A 5 -16.90 -6.20 0.55
N PHE A 6 -17.24 -7.20 1.37
CA PHE A 6 -16.94 -7.24 2.81
C PHE A 6 -15.47 -6.92 3.14
N ARG A 7 -14.57 -7.20 2.19
CA ARG A 7 -13.14 -6.93 2.24
C ARG A 7 -12.80 -5.43 2.21
N GLU A 8 -13.53 -4.62 1.43
CA GLU A 8 -13.36 -3.16 1.38
C GLU A 8 -13.74 -2.49 2.69
N ARG A 9 -14.77 -3.00 3.39
CA ARG A 9 -15.14 -2.50 4.73
C ARG A 9 -14.11 -2.84 5.80
N MET A 10 -13.44 -3.99 5.69
CA MET A 10 -12.43 -4.40 6.67
C MET A 10 -11.15 -3.56 6.59
N LEU A 11 -10.74 -3.11 5.40
CA LEU A 11 -9.54 -2.28 5.21
C LEU A 11 -9.68 -0.88 5.80
N ALA A 12 -10.89 -0.31 5.80
CA ALA A 12 -11.18 0.97 6.46
C ALA A 12 -11.10 0.90 8.00
N THR A 13 -11.10 -0.31 8.59
CA THR A 13 -11.12 -0.50 10.05
C THR A 13 -9.72 -0.79 10.63
N GLN A 14 -8.70 -0.94 9.79
CA GLN A 14 -7.38 -1.41 10.19
C GLN A 14 -6.50 -0.31 10.81
N TYR A 15 -6.91 0.96 10.70
CA TYR A 15 -6.19 2.15 11.17
C TYR A 15 -6.77 2.78 12.44
N GLN A 16 -7.68 2.11 13.15
CA GLN A 16 -8.15 2.58 14.44
C GLN A 16 -7.29 1.99 15.57
N PRO A 17 -6.80 2.79 16.53
CA PRO A 17 -6.35 2.24 17.80
C PRO A 17 -7.50 1.38 18.33
N ARG A 18 -7.22 0.13 18.73
CA ARG A 18 -8.25 -0.76 19.31
C ARG A 18 -8.80 -0.06 20.54
N GLN A 19 -9.87 0.70 20.37
CA GLN A 19 -10.55 1.39 21.46
C GLN A 19 -10.91 0.30 22.46
N SER A 20 -10.44 0.45 23.70
CA SER A 20 -10.83 -0.48 24.74
C SER A 20 -12.34 -0.41 24.86
N LEU A 21 -13.01 -1.50 24.50
CA LEU A 21 -14.46 -1.54 24.57
C LEU A 21 -14.86 -1.27 26.01
N PRO A 22 -15.79 -0.32 26.25
CA PRO A 22 -16.33 -0.11 27.58
C PRO A 22 -16.81 -1.44 28.18
N PRO A 23 -16.63 -1.67 29.49
CA PRO A 23 -16.95 -2.95 30.12
C PRO A 23 -18.42 -3.37 29.95
N ASN A 24 -19.31 -2.43 29.66
CA ASN A 24 -20.75 -2.64 29.42
C ASN A 24 -21.14 -2.69 27.92
N PHE A 25 -20.20 -2.61 26.98
CA PHE A 25 -20.48 -2.51 25.54
C PHE A 25 -21.31 -3.70 25.01
N SER A 26 -20.96 -4.92 25.42
CA SER A 26 -21.66 -6.14 25.00
C SER A 26 -23.12 -6.14 25.42
N ASP A 27 -23.43 -5.59 26.58
CA ASP A 27 -24.79 -5.58 27.12
C ASP A 27 -25.63 -4.48 26.47
N VAL A 28 -25.05 -3.31 26.21
CA VAL A 28 -25.69 -2.22 25.44
C VAL A 28 -26.06 -2.69 24.03
N LEU A 29 -25.16 -3.42 23.35
CA LEU A 29 -25.45 -3.96 22.02
C LEU A 29 -26.57 -5.00 22.02
N LYS A 30 -26.62 -5.88 23.04
CA LYS A 30 -27.69 -6.87 23.17
C LYS A 30 -29.04 -6.21 23.39
N GLU A 31 -29.10 -5.16 24.22
CA GLU A 31 -30.34 -4.44 24.47
C GLU A 31 -30.80 -3.67 23.23
N TYR A 32 -29.88 -2.98 22.56
CA TYR A 32 -30.13 -2.34 21.29
C TYR A 32 -30.68 -3.32 20.24
N ALA A 33 -30.03 -4.48 20.07
CA ALA A 33 -30.49 -5.50 19.13
C ALA A 33 -31.90 -6.01 19.48
N ARG A 34 -32.21 -6.16 20.77
CA ARG A 34 -33.55 -6.55 21.22
C ARG A 34 -34.59 -5.47 20.89
N GLU A 35 -34.27 -4.20 21.10
CA GLU A 35 -35.17 -3.09 20.81
C GLU A 35 -35.37 -2.86 19.30
N VAL A 36 -34.35 -3.08 18.47
CA VAL A 36 -34.52 -3.08 17.00
C VAL A 36 -35.46 -4.20 16.55
N LEU A 37 -35.27 -5.41 17.07
CA LEU A 37 -36.12 -6.56 16.73
C LEU A 37 -37.57 -6.39 17.20
N ARG A 38 -37.77 -5.65 18.30
CA ARG A 38 -39.09 -5.34 18.86
C ARG A 38 -39.83 -4.26 18.07
N ASN A 39 -39.13 -3.17 17.73
CA ASN A 39 -39.77 -2.00 17.11
C ASN A 39 -39.81 -2.09 15.58
N GLN A 40 -38.99 -2.96 14.97
CA GLN A 40 -38.86 -3.14 13.51
C GLN A 40 -38.92 -1.82 12.74
N PRO A 41 -38.03 -0.86 13.04
CA PRO A 41 -38.09 0.47 12.44
C PRO A 41 -37.86 0.39 10.94
N GLY A 42 -38.59 1.21 10.17
CA GLY A 42 -38.45 1.29 8.73
C GLY A 42 -37.09 1.86 8.29
N ASP A 43 -36.56 2.82 9.06
CA ASP A 43 -35.19 3.31 8.92
C ASP A 43 -34.41 2.98 10.19
N ILE A 44 -33.56 1.96 10.10
CA ILE A 44 -32.74 1.50 11.23
C ILE A 44 -31.72 2.56 11.61
N LEU A 45 -31.14 3.31 10.67
CA LEU A 45 -30.04 4.24 10.96
C LEU A 45 -30.56 5.46 11.74
N GLU A 46 -31.66 6.05 11.29
CA GLU A 46 -32.30 7.17 11.99
C GLU A 46 -32.78 6.75 13.39
N TRP A 47 -33.42 5.58 13.47
CA TRP A 47 -33.90 5.06 14.74
C TRP A 47 -32.77 4.75 15.73
N SER A 48 -31.65 4.22 15.25
CA SER A 48 -30.47 3.93 16.07
C SER A 48 -29.85 5.20 16.63
N ALA A 49 -29.73 6.25 15.81
CA ALA A 49 -29.21 7.53 16.24
C ALA A 49 -30.08 8.15 17.34
N ALA A 50 -31.41 8.06 17.20
CA ALA A 50 -32.34 8.51 18.23
C ALA A 50 -32.26 7.66 19.51
N TYR A 51 -32.17 6.33 19.38
CA TYR A 51 -32.06 5.39 20.49
C TYR A 51 -30.81 5.65 21.34
N PHE A 52 -29.63 5.72 20.72
CA PHE A 52 -28.38 5.96 21.47
C PHE A 52 -28.30 7.38 22.04
N LYS A 53 -28.91 8.38 21.37
CA LYS A 53 -29.03 9.73 21.91
C LYS A 53 -29.89 9.76 23.17
N ALA A 54 -31.02 9.05 23.17
CA ALA A 54 -31.88 8.92 24.35
C ALA A 54 -31.18 8.14 25.48
N LEU A 55 -30.50 7.06 25.16
CA LEU A 55 -29.74 6.25 26.12
C LEU A 55 -28.59 7.04 26.77
N ALA A 56 -27.89 7.88 25.99
CA ALA A 56 -26.84 8.76 26.49
C ALA A 56 -27.41 9.84 27.43
N LEU A 57 -28.56 10.43 27.09
CA LEU A 57 -29.28 11.40 27.94
C LEU A 57 -29.73 10.79 29.28
N GLU A 58 -30.11 9.52 29.28
CA GLU A 58 -30.56 8.80 30.48
C GLU A 58 -29.39 8.41 31.40
N THR A 59 -28.23 8.08 30.81
CA THR A 59 -27.06 7.58 31.55
C THR A 59 -26.23 8.70 32.17
N ASP A 60 -26.09 9.85 31.50
CA ASP A 60 -25.42 11.04 32.07
C ASP A 60 -25.95 12.35 31.44
N PRO A 61 -26.81 13.12 32.14
CA PRO A 61 -27.39 14.35 31.62
C PRO A 61 -26.38 15.51 31.43
N LEU A 62 -25.14 15.39 31.94
CA LEU A 62 -24.09 16.40 31.74
C LEU A 62 -23.26 16.16 30.47
N GLN A 63 -23.11 14.90 30.01
CA GLN A 63 -22.48 14.60 28.71
C GLN A 63 -23.41 14.86 27.51
N ALA A 64 -24.72 14.92 27.76
CA ALA A 64 -25.71 15.08 26.70
C ALA A 64 -26.00 16.54 26.31
N LYS A 65 -25.50 17.52 27.08
CA LYS A 65 -25.48 18.93 26.69
C LYS A 65 -24.17 19.23 26.00
N GLU A 66 -24.17 18.97 24.70
CA GLU A 66 -23.06 19.18 23.78
C GLU A 66 -21.84 18.27 24.08
N PRO A 67 -21.43 17.40 23.13
CA PRO A 67 -20.14 16.73 23.27
C PRO A 67 -19.07 17.82 23.43
N PRO A 68 -18.03 17.61 24.27
CA PRO A 68 -16.85 18.47 24.25
C PRO A 68 -16.41 18.60 22.79
N ALA A 69 -16.17 19.82 22.32
CA ALA A 69 -15.75 20.10 20.94
C ALA A 69 -14.51 19.29 20.52
N ASP A 70 -13.77 18.74 21.48
CA ASP A 70 -12.58 17.91 21.26
C ASP A 70 -12.88 16.43 20.91
N HIS A 71 -14.12 15.94 21.07
CA HIS A 71 -14.50 14.56 20.73
C HIS A 71 -15.39 14.43 19.48
N TYR A 72 -15.88 15.55 18.98
CA TYR A 72 -16.17 15.75 17.57
C TYR A 72 -15.18 16.81 17.08
N THR A 73 -13.91 16.46 16.99
CA THR A 73 -13.21 16.94 15.81
C THR A 73 -13.81 16.11 14.67
N PRO A 74 -14.69 16.67 13.81
CA PRO A 74 -14.48 16.33 12.41
C PRO A 74 -12.98 16.56 12.23
N VAL A 75 -12.25 15.57 11.72
CA VAL A 75 -10.93 15.85 11.16
C VAL A 75 -11.17 17.11 10.36
N VAL A 76 -10.71 18.25 10.88
CA VAL A 76 -10.59 19.44 10.05
C VAL A 76 -9.65 18.88 9.03
N GLU A 77 -10.17 18.56 7.83
CA GLU A 77 -9.33 18.30 6.68
C GLU A 77 -8.33 19.44 6.75
N ASP A 78 -7.10 19.11 7.19
CA ASP A 78 -6.09 20.12 7.38
C ASP A 78 -6.07 20.85 6.04
N PRO A 79 -6.44 22.15 6.00
CA PRO A 79 -6.65 22.80 4.72
C PRO A 79 -5.38 22.74 3.88
N SER A 80 -4.22 22.65 4.53
CA SER A 80 -2.94 22.42 3.89
C SER A 80 -2.85 21.03 3.25
N ARG A 81 -3.32 19.98 3.94
CA ARG A 81 -3.38 18.60 3.44
C ARG A 81 -4.37 18.44 2.29
N ALA A 82 -5.56 19.03 2.40
CA ALA A 82 -6.53 19.04 1.29
C ALA A 82 -5.96 19.78 0.07
N MET A 83 -5.26 20.89 0.28
CA MET A 83 -4.55 21.59 -0.80
C MET A 83 -3.42 20.73 -1.39
N LEU A 84 -2.67 20.00 -0.57
CA LEU A 84 -1.59 19.11 -1.03
C LEU A 84 -2.13 17.93 -1.84
N ALA A 85 -3.19 17.26 -1.38
CA ALA A 85 -3.85 16.19 -2.13
C ALA A 85 -4.38 16.69 -3.48
N ASN A 86 -5.04 17.85 -3.50
CA ASN A 86 -5.49 18.48 -4.74
C ASN A 86 -4.32 18.87 -5.67
N LYS A 87 -3.17 19.30 -5.10
CA LYS A 87 -1.93 19.54 -5.85
C LYS A 87 -1.41 18.23 -6.45
N MET A 88 -1.38 17.12 -5.71
CA MET A 88 -0.99 15.79 -6.19
C MET A 88 -1.86 15.35 -7.36
N VAL A 89 -3.18 15.38 -7.20
CA VAL A 89 -4.15 15.07 -8.27
C VAL A 89 -3.92 15.94 -9.50
N LYS A 90 -3.69 17.25 -9.33
CA LYS A 90 -3.43 18.17 -10.44
C LYS A 90 -2.13 17.85 -11.18
N VAL A 91 -1.07 17.48 -10.46
CA VAL A 91 0.21 17.07 -11.07
C VAL A 91 0.01 15.77 -11.84
N PHE A 92 -0.61 14.77 -11.24
CA PHE A 92 -0.86 13.48 -11.89
C PHE A 92 -1.77 13.60 -13.11
N SER A 93 -2.90 14.31 -13.01
CA SER A 93 -3.80 14.54 -14.15
C SER A 93 -3.14 15.29 -15.31
N SER A 94 -2.14 16.15 -15.05
CA SER A 94 -1.36 16.79 -16.12
C SER A 94 -0.50 15.82 -16.94
N MET A 95 -0.21 14.64 -16.37
CA MET A 95 0.54 13.56 -17.01
C MET A 95 -0.38 12.54 -17.71
N ASP A 96 -1.68 12.59 -17.44
CA ASP A 96 -2.72 11.76 -18.07
C ASP A 96 -3.61 12.63 -18.99
N PRO A 97 -3.11 13.06 -20.16
CA PRO A 97 -3.87 13.95 -21.06
C PRO A 97 -5.15 13.29 -21.60
N ALA A 98 -5.23 11.97 -21.55
CA ALA A 98 -6.38 11.20 -21.98
C ALA A 98 -7.44 11.01 -20.88
N GLY A 99 -7.12 11.32 -19.62
CA GLY A 99 -8.07 11.35 -18.51
C GLY A 99 -8.59 9.96 -18.13
N HIS A 100 -7.75 8.94 -18.22
CA HIS A 100 -8.10 7.58 -17.78
C HIS A 100 -8.20 7.44 -16.25
N GLY A 101 -7.66 8.41 -15.49
CA GLY A 101 -7.61 8.36 -14.03
C GLY A 101 -6.49 7.46 -13.51
N ARG A 102 -5.56 7.05 -14.38
CA ARG A 102 -4.50 6.08 -14.09
C ARG A 102 -3.17 6.54 -14.63
N LEU A 103 -2.10 6.22 -13.90
CA LEU A 103 -0.72 6.45 -14.34
C LEU A 103 0.14 5.22 -14.07
N PRO A 104 1.14 4.94 -14.92
CA PRO A 104 2.20 3.99 -14.62
C PRO A 104 2.97 4.37 -13.35
N LEU A 105 3.44 3.39 -12.59
CA LEU A 105 4.26 3.61 -11.39
C LEU A 105 5.50 4.47 -11.66
N SER A 106 6.14 4.31 -12.82
CA SER A 106 7.32 5.09 -13.21
C SER A 106 7.02 6.58 -13.34
N GLU A 107 5.82 6.94 -13.80
CA GLU A 107 5.38 8.32 -13.93
C GLU A 107 5.04 8.93 -12.58
N VAL A 108 4.35 8.17 -11.74
CA VAL A 108 4.04 8.57 -10.35
C VAL A 108 5.33 8.76 -9.56
N SER A 109 6.27 7.82 -9.66
CA SER A 109 7.58 7.90 -9.02
C SER A 109 8.32 9.18 -9.42
N ARG A 110 8.44 9.42 -10.73
CA ARG A 110 9.07 10.64 -11.27
C ARG A 110 8.39 11.92 -10.79
N ALA A 111 7.07 11.92 -10.66
CA ALA A 111 6.31 13.07 -10.17
C ALA A 111 6.51 13.30 -8.67
N LEU A 112 6.61 12.25 -7.86
CA LEU A 112 6.87 12.37 -6.43
C LEU A 112 8.29 12.88 -6.15
N VAL A 113 9.31 12.39 -6.87
CA VAL A 113 10.69 12.88 -6.74
C VAL A 113 10.80 14.35 -7.17
N ASN A 114 10.36 14.66 -8.39
CA ASN A 114 10.60 16.00 -8.96
C ASN A 114 9.55 17.05 -8.54
N GLY A 115 8.31 16.65 -8.29
CA GLY A 115 7.19 17.54 -8.02
C GLY A 115 6.89 17.72 -6.53
N PHE A 116 7.33 16.76 -5.70
CA PHE A 116 7.11 16.76 -4.25
C PHE A 116 8.41 16.66 -3.45
N GLU A 117 9.57 16.71 -4.12
CA GLU A 117 10.90 16.77 -3.48
C GLU A 117 11.18 15.60 -2.53
N LEU A 118 10.63 14.43 -2.85
CA LEU A 118 10.83 13.20 -2.08
C LEU A 118 12.09 12.45 -2.55
N THR A 119 12.74 11.74 -1.64
CA THR A 119 13.85 10.83 -1.97
C THR A 119 13.35 9.55 -2.64
N GLU A 120 14.21 8.83 -3.35
CA GLU A 120 13.85 7.55 -3.98
C GLU A 120 13.32 6.54 -2.96
N GLN A 121 13.91 6.47 -1.77
CA GLN A 121 13.45 5.59 -0.69
C GLN A 121 12.06 5.98 -0.15
N GLN A 122 11.78 7.28 0.00
CA GLN A 122 10.46 7.76 0.42
C GLN A 122 9.38 7.45 -0.64
N VAL A 123 9.74 7.57 -1.92
CA VAL A 123 8.85 7.17 -3.01
C VAL A 123 8.63 5.66 -3.01
N LEU A 124 9.69 4.87 -2.86
CA LEU A 124 9.59 3.42 -2.75
C LEU A 124 8.73 3.01 -1.56
N TYR A 125 8.85 3.70 -0.41
CA TYR A 125 7.94 3.51 0.72
C TYR A 125 6.48 3.72 0.30
N LEU A 126 6.15 4.84 -0.35
CA LEU A 126 4.79 5.14 -0.77
C LEU A 126 4.24 4.10 -1.74
N LEU A 127 5.05 3.69 -2.73
CA LEU A 127 4.60 2.75 -3.77
C LEU A 127 4.46 1.31 -3.25
N THR A 128 5.21 0.96 -2.19
CA THR A 128 5.12 -0.35 -1.53
C THR A 128 4.08 -0.41 -0.42
N ALA A 129 3.58 0.73 0.04
CA ALA A 129 2.67 0.85 1.17
C ALA A 129 1.36 0.05 1.00
N PRO A 130 0.73 -0.39 2.11
CA PRO A 130 -0.52 -1.16 2.07
C PRO A 130 -1.67 -0.45 1.35
N PHE A 131 -1.74 0.88 1.43
CA PHE A 131 -2.77 1.68 0.78
C PHE A 131 -2.57 1.81 -0.74
N THR A 132 -1.38 1.50 -1.27
CA THR A 132 -1.11 1.59 -2.70
C THR A 132 -1.66 0.37 -3.41
N VAL A 133 -2.71 0.60 -4.20
CA VAL A 133 -3.36 -0.40 -5.05
C VAL A 133 -2.79 -0.29 -6.45
N ILE A 134 -2.12 -1.36 -6.88
CA ILE A 134 -1.54 -1.50 -8.21
C ILE A 134 -2.44 -2.45 -8.97
N ASP A 135 -2.92 -2.00 -10.13
CA ASP A 135 -3.70 -2.84 -11.03
C ASP A 135 -2.77 -3.53 -12.02
N ASP A 136 -2.68 -4.85 -11.85
CA ASP A 136 -1.87 -5.80 -12.63
C ASP A 136 -2.71 -6.46 -13.75
N GLU A 137 -3.87 -5.88 -14.10
CA GLU A 137 -4.76 -6.48 -15.09
C GLU A 137 -4.24 -6.22 -16.52
N ASN A 138 -3.47 -7.19 -17.04
CA ASN A 138 -3.21 -7.48 -18.46
C ASN A 138 -2.56 -6.39 -19.34
N SER A 139 -2.25 -5.20 -18.83
CA SER A 139 -1.67 -4.09 -19.63
C SER A 139 -0.19 -3.82 -19.35
N GLY A 140 0.62 -4.84 -19.05
CA GLY A 140 2.10 -4.79 -19.15
C GLY A 140 2.86 -3.73 -18.33
N ALA A 141 2.16 -2.84 -17.64
CA ALA A 141 2.69 -1.76 -16.83
C ALA A 141 1.83 -1.62 -15.58
N ASP A 142 2.45 -1.88 -14.43
CA ASP A 142 1.88 -1.63 -13.12
C ASP A 142 1.40 -0.17 -13.05
N SER A 143 0.07 0.01 -12.96
CA SER A 143 -0.57 1.31 -12.95
C SER A 143 -1.39 1.50 -11.68
N ILE A 144 -1.54 2.75 -11.26
CA ILE A 144 -2.33 3.12 -10.07
C ILE A 144 -3.40 4.14 -10.43
N ALA A 145 -4.53 4.07 -9.74
CA ALA A 145 -5.55 5.12 -9.77
C ALA A 145 -5.04 6.33 -8.96
N TYR A 146 -4.60 7.38 -9.64
CA TYR A 146 -3.83 8.46 -9.00
C TYR A 146 -4.66 9.32 -8.06
N ASP A 147 -5.98 9.40 -8.25
CA ASP A 147 -6.87 10.14 -7.33
C ASP A 147 -6.91 9.46 -5.97
N ALA A 148 -7.24 8.17 -5.93
CA ALA A 148 -7.28 7.38 -4.71
C ALA A 148 -5.91 7.33 -4.03
N PHE A 149 -4.84 7.16 -4.82
CA PHE A 149 -3.47 7.20 -4.31
C PHE A 149 -3.12 8.55 -3.68
N ALA A 150 -3.46 9.68 -4.31
CA ALA A 150 -3.15 11.01 -3.80
C ALA A 150 -3.78 11.25 -2.41
N TYR A 151 -5.06 10.91 -2.24
CA TYR A 151 -5.72 11.08 -0.95
C TYR A 151 -5.23 10.11 0.12
N ALA A 152 -4.80 8.91 -0.25
CA ALA A 152 -4.21 7.95 0.70
C ALA A 152 -2.78 8.34 1.12
N ALA A 153 -1.97 8.80 0.17
CA ALA A 153 -0.55 9.10 0.37
C ALA A 153 -0.29 10.47 1.01
N VAL A 154 -1.24 11.40 0.94
CA VAL A 154 -1.01 12.82 1.30
C VAL A 154 -0.46 13.01 2.71
N HIS A 155 -0.90 12.19 3.66
CA HIS A 155 -0.42 12.26 5.04
C HIS A 155 1.08 11.99 5.12
N THR A 156 1.51 10.89 4.51
CA THR A 156 2.92 10.49 4.48
C THR A 156 3.77 11.46 3.66
N VAL A 157 3.25 11.97 2.54
CA VAL A 157 3.98 12.98 1.73
C VAL A 157 4.22 14.24 2.54
N GLN A 158 3.20 14.75 3.23
CA GLN A 158 3.34 15.90 4.12
C GLN A 158 4.38 15.63 5.22
N TYR A 159 4.30 14.47 5.86
CA TYR A 159 5.23 14.07 6.91
C TYR A 159 6.69 14.06 6.41
N PHE A 160 6.96 13.46 5.25
CA PHE A 160 8.32 13.41 4.68
C PHE A 160 8.86 14.80 4.32
N GLN A 161 8.00 15.71 3.85
CA GLN A 161 8.39 17.09 3.56
C GLN A 161 8.72 17.89 4.83
N GLU A 162 8.07 17.60 5.95
CA GLU A 162 8.27 18.32 7.21
C GLU A 162 9.44 17.76 8.03
N HIS A 163 9.64 16.44 8.01
CA HIS A 163 10.59 15.76 8.89
C HIS A 163 11.86 15.26 8.20
N HIS A 164 11.92 15.27 6.85
CA HIS A 164 13.07 14.81 6.07
C HIS A 164 13.59 13.42 6.51
N THR A 165 12.67 12.49 6.77
CA THR A 165 13.00 11.13 7.21
C THR A 165 13.83 10.39 6.15
N GLU A 166 14.94 9.81 6.58
CA GLU A 166 15.77 8.93 5.76
C GLU A 166 15.65 7.49 6.29
N PHE A 167 15.70 6.52 5.37
CA PHE A 167 15.65 5.11 5.72
C PHE A 167 17.05 4.51 5.64
N GLU A 168 17.53 4.03 6.78
CA GLU A 168 18.85 3.41 6.89
C GLU A 168 18.74 1.88 6.83
N VAL A 169 19.74 1.27 6.19
CA VAL A 169 19.91 -0.18 6.11
C VAL A 169 21.06 -0.58 7.03
N ASP A 170 20.85 -1.60 7.87
CA ASP A 170 21.89 -2.06 8.80
C ASP A 170 23.00 -2.80 8.04
N GLY A 171 24.14 -2.12 7.87
CA GLY A 171 25.34 -2.67 7.23
C GLY A 171 26.18 -3.61 8.11
N ALA A 172 25.72 -3.95 9.31
CA ALA A 172 26.45 -4.86 10.19
C ALA A 172 26.54 -6.28 9.61
N GLU A 173 27.70 -6.94 9.77
CA GLU A 173 27.92 -8.30 9.26
C GLU A 173 26.98 -9.35 9.88
N ASN A 174 26.46 -9.08 11.07
CA ASN A 174 25.54 -9.93 11.81
C ASN A 174 24.06 -9.54 11.65
N ALA A 175 23.76 -8.59 10.76
CA ALA A 175 22.38 -8.22 10.47
C ALA A 175 21.62 -9.42 9.88
N THR A 176 20.34 -9.52 10.20
CA THR A 176 19.47 -10.59 9.71
C THR A 176 18.13 -10.03 9.29
N VAL A 177 17.54 -10.57 8.22
CA VAL A 177 16.16 -10.30 7.82
C VAL A 177 15.42 -11.62 7.68
N HIS A 178 14.22 -11.70 8.26
CA HIS A 178 13.46 -12.95 8.37
C HIS A 178 14.29 -14.12 8.96
N GLY A 179 15.26 -13.82 9.83
CA GLY A 179 16.16 -14.81 10.43
C GLY A 179 17.28 -15.34 9.53
N MET A 180 17.51 -14.72 8.36
CA MET A 180 18.58 -15.06 7.43
C MET A 180 19.62 -13.95 7.37
N ASN A 181 20.91 -14.30 7.31
CA ASN A 181 21.96 -13.35 6.98
C ASN A 181 22.04 -13.13 5.46
N ARG A 182 22.87 -12.18 5.01
CA ARG A 182 23.08 -11.86 3.59
C ARG A 182 23.39 -13.09 2.73
N ASN A 183 24.34 -13.91 3.17
CA ASN A 183 24.74 -15.10 2.42
C ASN A 183 23.60 -16.13 2.32
N ASP A 184 22.80 -16.30 3.37
CA ASP A 184 21.66 -17.20 3.36
C ASP A 184 20.56 -16.73 2.39
N VAL A 185 20.29 -15.42 2.34
CA VAL A 185 19.39 -14.82 1.35
C VAL A 185 19.91 -15.06 -0.07
N GLU A 186 21.16 -14.69 -0.35
CA GLU A 186 21.76 -14.83 -1.68
C GLU A 186 21.77 -16.30 -2.14
N GLN A 187 22.26 -17.23 -1.31
CA GLN A 187 22.32 -18.66 -1.67
C GLN A 187 20.93 -19.32 -1.70
N GLY A 188 19.99 -18.82 -0.89
CA GLY A 188 18.59 -19.25 -0.90
C GLY A 188 17.93 -18.98 -2.24
N PHE A 189 17.88 -17.70 -2.63
CA PHE A 189 17.25 -17.29 -3.89
C PHE A 189 18.03 -17.75 -5.13
N LEU A 190 19.37 -17.82 -5.08
CA LEU A 190 20.16 -18.37 -6.19
C LEU A 190 19.73 -19.79 -6.55
N ARG A 191 19.48 -20.64 -5.54
CA ARG A 191 19.01 -22.02 -5.77
C ARG A 191 17.62 -22.03 -6.40
N ILE A 192 16.71 -21.18 -5.93
CA ILE A 192 15.35 -21.08 -6.47
C ILE A 192 15.39 -20.63 -7.94
N PHE A 193 16.11 -19.55 -8.24
CA PHE A 193 16.15 -19.02 -9.61
C PHE A 193 16.85 -19.95 -10.59
N ARG A 194 17.93 -20.63 -10.18
CA ARG A 194 18.59 -21.64 -11.03
C ARG A 194 17.73 -22.87 -11.31
N LEU A 195 16.80 -23.22 -10.41
CA LEU A 195 15.84 -24.29 -10.68
C LEU A 195 14.81 -23.89 -11.74
N LEU A 196 14.53 -22.59 -11.88
CA LEU A 196 13.63 -22.05 -12.90
C LEU A 196 14.33 -21.75 -14.23
N ASP A 197 15.60 -21.34 -14.19
CA ASP A 197 16.44 -21.11 -15.37
C ASP A 197 17.09 -22.41 -15.86
N GLU A 198 16.29 -23.32 -16.42
CA GLU A 198 16.77 -24.59 -16.97
C GLU A 198 17.80 -24.40 -18.09
N ALA A 199 17.76 -23.25 -18.77
CA ALA A 199 18.65 -22.90 -19.87
C ALA A 199 20.02 -22.37 -19.41
N GLY A 200 20.18 -22.02 -18.12
CA GLY A 200 21.40 -21.43 -17.59
C GLY A 200 21.75 -20.07 -18.21
N THR A 201 20.73 -19.28 -18.53
CA THR A 201 20.83 -17.96 -19.17
C THR A 201 21.17 -16.84 -18.17
N CYS A 202 21.08 -17.12 -16.87
CA CYS A 202 21.11 -16.15 -15.78
C CYS A 202 20.00 -15.09 -15.88
N ARG A 203 18.90 -15.42 -16.57
CA ARG A 203 17.73 -14.55 -16.78
C ARG A 203 16.45 -15.32 -16.47
N LEU A 204 15.46 -14.61 -15.95
CA LEU A 204 14.09 -15.11 -15.80
C LEU A 204 13.12 -14.10 -16.41
N LEU A 205 11.99 -14.58 -16.92
CA LEU A 205 10.87 -13.69 -17.20
C LEU A 205 10.45 -13.01 -15.89
N PHE A 206 10.05 -11.74 -15.95
CA PHE A 206 9.64 -10.99 -14.76
C PHE A 206 8.49 -11.69 -14.00
N GLN A 207 7.56 -12.32 -14.72
CA GLN A 207 6.49 -13.10 -14.12
C GLN A 207 6.99 -14.36 -13.40
N ASP A 208 7.99 -15.05 -13.94
CA ASP A 208 8.60 -16.22 -13.29
C ASP A 208 9.41 -15.78 -12.06
N PHE A 209 10.11 -14.65 -12.15
CA PHE A 209 10.82 -14.04 -11.02
C PHE A 209 9.85 -13.67 -9.89
N LYS A 210 8.76 -12.95 -10.20
CA LYS A 210 7.72 -12.58 -9.22
C LYS A 210 7.08 -13.82 -8.58
N SER A 211 6.70 -14.80 -9.40
CA SER A 211 6.13 -16.07 -8.94
C SER A 211 7.11 -16.83 -8.03
N ALA A 212 8.40 -16.82 -8.35
CA ALA A 212 9.43 -17.44 -7.52
C ALA A 212 9.54 -16.79 -6.14
N LEU A 213 9.42 -15.46 -6.05
CA LEU A 213 9.39 -14.73 -4.79
C LEU A 213 8.13 -15.04 -3.98
N GLU A 214 6.95 -15.06 -4.62
CA GLU A 214 5.66 -15.36 -3.98
C GLU A 214 5.61 -16.79 -3.41
N ASN A 215 6.28 -17.74 -4.07
CA ASN A 215 6.29 -19.16 -3.69
C ASN A 215 7.57 -19.57 -2.93
N ALA A 216 8.45 -18.62 -2.60
CA ALA A 216 9.66 -18.92 -1.85
C ALA A 216 9.32 -19.48 -0.45
N PRO A 217 10.11 -20.43 0.08
CA PRO A 217 9.92 -20.96 1.43
C PRO A 217 10.41 -20.00 2.53
N TYR A 218 10.60 -18.73 2.18
CA TYR A 218 10.99 -17.64 3.06
C TYR A 218 9.72 -16.81 3.24
N HIS A 219 9.31 -16.54 4.48
CA HIS A 219 8.04 -15.87 4.79
C HIS A 219 8.04 -14.38 4.40
N LEU A 220 8.25 -14.10 3.11
CA LEU A 220 8.24 -12.76 2.55
C LEU A 220 6.83 -12.18 2.69
N THR A 221 6.80 -10.96 3.18
CA THR A 221 5.61 -10.14 3.20
C THR A 221 5.29 -9.64 1.79
N ARG A 222 4.06 -9.15 1.61
CA ARG A 222 3.67 -8.45 0.37
C ARG A 222 4.59 -7.26 0.08
N ARG A 223 5.09 -6.61 1.13
CA ARG A 223 5.97 -5.44 1.01
C ARG A 223 7.34 -5.85 0.48
N ASP A 224 7.90 -6.94 0.99
CA ASP A 224 9.18 -7.50 0.54
C ASP A 224 9.16 -7.80 -0.96
N ILE A 225 8.13 -8.51 -1.40
CA ILE A 225 7.96 -8.88 -2.81
C ILE A 225 7.85 -7.62 -3.68
N ARG A 226 7.07 -6.63 -3.24
CA ARG A 226 6.91 -5.35 -3.97
C ARG A 226 8.22 -4.57 -4.07
N VAL A 227 8.99 -4.45 -2.99
CA VAL A 227 10.30 -3.79 -3.00
C VAL A 227 11.23 -4.50 -3.98
N LEU A 228 11.33 -5.83 -3.89
CA LEU A 228 12.20 -6.62 -4.76
C LEU A 228 11.79 -6.50 -6.24
N CYS A 229 10.50 -6.51 -6.55
CA CYS A 229 10.01 -6.39 -7.92
C CYS A 229 10.20 -4.98 -8.50
N MET A 230 9.98 -3.91 -7.72
CA MET A 230 10.10 -2.54 -8.24
C MET A 230 11.55 -2.09 -8.41
N GLU A 231 12.45 -2.56 -7.54
CA GLU A 231 13.88 -2.19 -7.59
C GLU A 231 14.70 -3.08 -8.52
N CYS A 232 14.13 -4.18 -9.04
CA CYS A 232 14.88 -5.06 -9.94
C CYS A 232 15.10 -4.43 -11.31
N ALA A 233 16.29 -4.63 -11.88
CA ALA A 233 16.58 -4.17 -13.23
C ALA A 233 15.90 -5.08 -14.26
N THR A 234 14.84 -4.59 -14.89
CA THR A 234 14.19 -5.27 -16.01
C THR A 234 14.78 -4.81 -17.35
N SER A 235 15.07 -5.75 -18.24
CA SER A 235 15.43 -5.46 -19.64
C SER A 235 14.30 -5.92 -20.56
N SER A 236 13.91 -5.08 -21.51
CA SER A 236 13.02 -5.52 -22.60
C SER A 236 13.82 -6.39 -23.55
N ARG A 237 13.37 -7.61 -23.82
CA ARG A 237 13.95 -8.44 -24.86
C ARG A 237 13.72 -7.78 -26.23
N ALA A 238 14.70 -7.04 -26.72
CA ALA A 238 14.69 -6.55 -28.09
C ALA A 238 14.79 -7.77 -29.02
N GLU A 239 13.71 -8.07 -29.74
CA GLU A 239 13.76 -9.13 -30.74
C GLU A 239 14.74 -8.72 -31.85
N GLY A 240 15.90 -9.38 -31.87
CA GLY A 240 16.69 -9.50 -33.09
C GLY A 240 15.91 -10.37 -34.08
N ARG A 241 15.02 -9.76 -34.86
CA ARG A 241 14.46 -10.37 -36.06
C ARG A 241 14.31 -9.33 -37.16
N GLU A 242 15.36 -9.20 -37.97
CA GLU A 242 15.21 -8.76 -39.35
C GLU A 242 14.32 -9.81 -40.05
N GLY A 243 13.04 -9.51 -40.18
CA GLY A 243 12.06 -10.38 -40.81
C GLY A 243 10.75 -9.63 -41.00
N GLU A 244 10.61 -9.03 -42.18
CA GLU A 244 9.41 -8.34 -42.64
C GLU A 244 8.17 -9.24 -42.49
N GLY A 245 7.17 -8.80 -41.73
CA GLY A 245 5.86 -9.45 -41.70
C GLY A 245 5.07 -9.25 -40.41
N GLU A 246 4.11 -8.33 -40.47
CA GLU A 246 2.91 -8.21 -39.64
C GLU A 246 3.06 -7.67 -38.20
N GLU A 247 2.62 -6.41 -38.04
CA GLU A 247 2.36 -5.71 -36.78
C GLU A 247 1.28 -6.42 -35.95
N GLU A 248 1.65 -7.42 -35.16
CA GLU A 248 1.04 -7.61 -33.85
C GLU A 248 1.99 -7.01 -32.82
N ALA A 249 1.52 -6.01 -32.07
CA ALA A 249 2.28 -5.34 -31.02
C ALA A 249 2.64 -6.36 -29.92
N ALA A 250 3.77 -7.05 -30.08
CA ALA A 250 4.29 -7.98 -29.11
C ALA A 250 4.59 -7.19 -27.83
N ILE A 251 3.84 -7.47 -26.78
CA ILE A 251 4.14 -7.02 -25.42
C ILE A 251 5.54 -7.56 -25.11
N GLY A 252 6.55 -6.69 -25.14
CA GLY A 252 7.93 -7.06 -24.85
C GLY A 252 7.98 -7.73 -23.49
N GLN A 253 8.32 -9.02 -23.46
CA GLN A 253 8.47 -9.74 -22.21
C GLN A 253 9.66 -9.14 -21.45
N MET A 254 9.39 -8.61 -20.26
CA MET A 254 10.43 -8.09 -19.38
C MET A 254 11.21 -9.26 -18.77
N GLU A 255 12.53 -9.21 -18.84
CA GLU A 255 13.43 -10.20 -18.25
C GLU A 255 14.24 -9.57 -17.11
N VAL A 256 14.55 -10.37 -16.09
CA VAL A 256 15.34 -10.01 -14.90
C VAL A 256 16.65 -10.80 -14.92
N GLU A 257 17.79 -10.10 -14.86
CA GLU A 257 19.12 -10.69 -14.69
C GLU A 257 19.33 -11.08 -13.22
N TYR A 258 18.70 -12.17 -12.77
CA TYR A 258 18.56 -12.47 -11.34
C TYR A 258 19.90 -12.60 -10.59
N GLU A 259 20.97 -13.07 -11.23
CA GLU A 259 22.29 -13.16 -10.56
C GLU A 259 22.87 -11.78 -10.22
N ARG A 260 22.51 -10.72 -10.96
CA ARG A 260 22.90 -9.34 -10.64
C ARG A 260 22.03 -8.72 -9.56
N GLU A 261 20.82 -9.22 -9.38
CA GLU A 261 19.89 -8.74 -8.35
C GLU A 261 20.20 -9.33 -6.98
N LEU A 262 20.73 -10.55 -6.91
CA LEU A 262 21.01 -11.27 -5.66
C LEU A 262 21.79 -10.46 -4.61
N PRO A 263 22.90 -9.75 -4.94
CA PRO A 263 23.66 -8.99 -3.94
C PRO A 263 22.87 -7.86 -3.29
N HIS A 264 21.82 -7.37 -3.97
CA HIS A 264 20.97 -6.27 -3.52
C HIS A 264 19.74 -6.74 -2.75
N MET A 265 19.38 -8.02 -2.83
CA MET A 265 18.15 -8.53 -2.22
C MET A 265 18.14 -8.36 -0.70
N PHE A 266 19.27 -8.62 -0.03
CA PHE A 266 19.35 -8.49 1.43
C PHE A 266 19.09 -7.04 1.89
N ASP A 267 19.74 -6.06 1.27
CA ASP A 267 19.58 -4.65 1.61
C ASP A 267 18.15 -4.16 1.34
N ARG A 268 17.54 -4.64 0.25
CA ARG A 268 16.15 -4.35 -0.10
C ARG A 268 15.15 -4.96 0.89
N LEU A 269 15.41 -6.15 1.41
CA LEU A 269 14.59 -6.76 2.46
C LEU A 269 14.74 -6.01 3.79
N GLN A 270 15.96 -5.57 4.15
CA GLN A 270 16.17 -4.70 5.31
C GLN A 270 15.42 -3.38 5.17
N LEU A 271 15.44 -2.79 3.97
CA LEU A 271 14.70 -1.57 3.69
C LEU A 271 13.18 -1.77 3.83
N ALA A 272 12.65 -2.91 3.37
CA ALA A 272 11.24 -3.28 3.55
C ALA A 272 10.86 -3.46 5.03
N GLU A 273 11.76 -4.03 5.84
CA GLU A 273 11.60 -4.13 7.29
C GLU A 273 11.63 -2.74 7.95
N ALA A 274 12.58 -1.88 7.57
CA ALA A 274 12.65 -0.49 8.05
C ALA A 274 11.37 0.30 7.72
N PHE A 275 10.80 0.10 6.53
CA PHE A 275 9.50 0.67 6.18
C PHE A 275 8.37 0.18 7.08
N THR A 276 8.37 -1.11 7.41
CA THR A 276 7.35 -1.72 8.28
C THR A 276 7.48 -1.19 9.71
N LEU A 277 8.70 -1.10 10.23
CA LEU A 277 8.98 -0.51 11.54
C LEU A 277 8.53 0.96 11.60
N PHE A 278 8.80 1.73 10.54
CA PHE A 278 8.34 3.11 10.45
C PHE A 278 6.81 3.23 10.55
N GLU A 279 6.05 2.31 9.94
CA GLU A 279 4.59 2.26 10.04
C GLU A 279 4.11 1.93 11.47
N GLU A 280 4.79 0.99 12.13
CA GLU A 280 4.49 0.58 13.51
C GLU A 280 4.77 1.69 14.52
N GLU A 281 5.87 2.42 14.34
CA GLU A 281 6.31 3.49 15.25
C GLU A 281 5.53 4.79 15.05
N ASN A 282 5.20 5.15 13.81
CA ASN A 282 4.63 6.47 13.50
C ASN A 282 3.10 6.50 13.36
N GLN A 283 2.40 5.35 13.48
CA GLN A 283 0.92 5.23 13.39
C GLN A 283 0.31 6.18 12.34
N CYS A 284 0.91 6.25 11.16
CA CYS A 284 0.50 7.12 10.06
C CYS A 284 -0.53 6.48 9.13
#